data_AF-A0A1B1TQI8-F1
#
_entry.id   AF-A0A1B1TQI8-F1
#
_cell.length_a   1.000
_cell.length_b   1.000
_cell.length_c   1.000
_cell.angle_alpha   90.00
_cell.angle_beta   90.00
_cell.angle_gamma   90.00
#
_symmetry.space_group_name_H-M   'P 1'
#
loop_
_entity.id
_entity.type
_entity.pdbx_description
1 polymer ?
#
loop_
_entity_poly.entity_id
_entity_poly.type
_entity_poly.pdbx_seq_one_letter_code
_entity_poly.pdbx_strand_id
1 'polypeptide(L)'
;MPRKFGPGTWRYVSVKVGTTTLKYVFRSKLKDSLKTEFGQTDITDQFNIANAVLSPNRPKPARASKRFSTGYEGSFCSSDKIGDLKLNGYTVTKPKLALIGPGGFSRVLYVTINGVNYAWRRPKNAGGEVALTELGVNDADGSELDLVFGADFPKPAQAIRTITSQGTYRSFVDDSKVSNGQLDQAAADAGWAVTELAQTSKAALLALTISG
;
A
#
# COMPACT_ATOMS: atom_id res chain seq x y z
N MET A 1 -33.33 14.50 -1.03
CA MET A 1 -32.33 15.45 -1.54
C MET A 1 -31.15 14.70 -2.14
N PRO A 2 -30.68 15.06 -3.34
CA PRO A 2 -29.48 14.51 -3.93
C PRO A 2 -28.24 14.88 -3.09
N ARG A 3 -27.30 13.94 -2.99
CA ARG A 3 -26.11 14.04 -2.14
C ARG A 3 -25.15 15.10 -2.72
N LYS A 4 -24.94 16.22 -2.04
CA LYS A 4 -23.81 17.11 -2.34
C LYS A 4 -22.62 16.64 -1.50
N PHE A 5 -21.82 15.75 -2.06
CA PHE A 5 -20.51 15.48 -1.49
C PHE A 5 -19.56 16.61 -1.87
N GLY A 6 -18.84 17.18 -0.89
CA GLY A 6 -17.77 18.15 -1.17
C GLY A 6 -16.63 17.52 -1.99
N PRO A 7 -15.63 18.33 -2.40
CA PRO A 7 -14.51 17.89 -3.25
C PRO A 7 -13.65 16.77 -2.63
N GLY A 8 -13.86 16.45 -1.35
CA GLY A 8 -13.13 15.43 -0.61
C GLY A 8 -11.72 15.92 -0.26
N THR A 9 -11.28 15.61 0.96
CA THR A 9 -9.98 16.03 1.51
C THR A 9 -9.09 14.81 1.63
N TRP A 10 -7.82 14.93 1.26
CA TRP A 10 -6.85 13.85 1.46
C TRP A 10 -6.52 13.70 2.94
N ARG A 11 -6.71 12.48 3.42
CA ARG A 11 -6.55 12.12 4.83
C ARG A 11 -5.85 10.79 4.95
N TYR A 12 -5.32 10.51 6.13
CA TYR A 12 -4.94 9.17 6.51
C TYR A 12 -5.66 8.69 7.77
N VAL A 13 -5.71 7.37 7.92
CA VAL A 13 -6.06 6.66 9.16
C VAL A 13 -4.96 5.67 9.51
N SER A 14 -4.81 5.37 10.80
CA SER A 14 -3.86 4.38 11.29
C SER A 14 -4.48 2.97 11.20
N VAL A 15 -3.84 2.10 10.43
CA VAL A 15 -4.27 0.71 10.25
C VAL A 15 -3.25 -0.21 10.89
N LYS A 16 -3.66 -1.00 11.87
CA LYS A 16 -2.81 -2.03 12.47
C LYS A 16 -2.81 -3.27 11.57
N VAL A 17 -1.62 -3.75 11.22
CA VAL A 17 -1.39 -4.87 10.31
C VAL A 17 -0.27 -5.71 10.91
N GLY A 18 -0.61 -6.86 11.48
CA GLY A 18 0.32 -7.60 12.34
C GLY A 18 0.81 -6.75 13.52
N THR A 19 2.13 -6.60 13.63
CA THR A 19 2.82 -5.75 14.62
C THR A 19 3.05 -4.31 14.13
N THR A 20 2.80 -4.04 12.85
CA THR A 20 3.08 -2.75 12.20
C THR A 20 1.84 -1.87 12.16
N THR A 21 2.03 -0.55 12.18
CA THR A 21 0.95 0.43 11.94
C THR A 21 1.24 1.22 10.67
N LEU A 22 0.33 1.11 9.70
CA LEU A 22 0.38 1.82 8.43
C LEU A 22 -0.49 3.08 8.47
N LYS A 23 -0.07 4.12 7.76
CA LYS A 23 -0.89 5.31 7.48
C LYS A 23 -1.59 5.09 6.14
N TYR A 24 -2.85 4.63 6.18
CA TYR A 24 -3.64 4.42 4.97
C TYR A 24 -4.17 5.77 4.45
N VAL A 25 -3.61 6.25 3.35
CA VAL A 25 -3.93 7.54 2.73
C VAL A 25 -5.04 7.38 1.69
N PHE A 26 -6.05 8.24 1.75
CA PHE A 26 -7.21 8.22 0.87
C PHE A 26 -7.92 9.59 0.81
N ARG A 27 -8.72 9.79 -0.25
CA ARG A 27 -9.59 10.98 -0.39
C ARG A 27 -10.89 10.77 0.38
N SER A 28 -11.03 11.43 1.53
CA SER A 28 -12.19 11.33 2.42
C SER A 28 -13.24 12.38 2.09
N LYS A 29 -14.51 11.99 2.07
CA LYS A 29 -15.67 12.90 1.96
C LYS A 29 -16.38 13.08 3.30
N LEU A 30 -15.78 12.60 4.40
CA LEU A 30 -16.33 12.75 5.74
C LEU A 30 -16.28 14.22 6.16
N LYS A 31 -17.33 14.69 6.83
CA LYS A 31 -17.35 16.03 7.43
C LYS A 31 -16.18 16.22 8.40
N ASP A 32 -15.61 17.42 8.41
CA ASP A 32 -14.45 17.76 9.25
C ASP A 32 -14.74 17.62 10.74
N SER A 33 -15.96 17.90 11.18
CA SER A 33 -16.39 17.72 12.57
C SER A 33 -16.34 16.27 13.06
N LEU A 34 -16.37 15.29 12.16
CA LEU A 34 -16.30 13.85 12.47
C LEU A 34 -14.90 13.27 12.26
N LYS A 35 -13.96 14.06 11.75
CA LYS A 35 -12.61 13.62 11.38
C LYS A 35 -11.90 12.95 12.57
N THR A 36 -11.87 13.63 13.72
CA THR A 36 -11.21 13.14 14.94
C THR A 36 -11.90 11.88 15.49
N GLU A 37 -13.22 11.79 15.41
CA GLU A 37 -13.98 10.61 15.86
C GLU A 37 -13.62 9.37 15.04
N PHE A 38 -13.41 9.53 13.72
CA PHE A 38 -12.95 8.45 12.85
C PHE A 38 -11.44 8.20 12.94
N GLY A 39 -10.69 9.02 13.70
CA GLY A 39 -9.24 8.95 13.78
C GLY A 39 -8.55 9.35 12.48
N GLN A 40 -9.20 10.18 11.66
CA GLN A 40 -8.63 10.70 10.43
C GLN A 40 -7.74 11.91 10.72
N THR A 41 -6.69 12.08 9.93
CA THR A 41 -5.83 13.28 9.96
C THR A 41 -5.58 13.75 8.54
N ASP A 42 -5.60 15.07 8.31
CA ASP A 42 -5.37 15.64 6.98
C ASP A 42 -3.92 15.47 6.53
N ILE A 43 -3.73 15.23 5.23
CA ILE A 43 -2.40 15.26 4.62
C ILE A 43 -2.03 16.72 4.37
N THR A 44 -0.88 17.13 4.89
CA THR A 44 -0.32 18.47 4.74
C THR A 44 1.10 18.41 4.17
N ASP A 45 1.66 19.56 3.84
CA ASP A 45 3.07 19.68 3.43
C ASP A 45 4.06 19.31 4.53
N GLN A 46 3.62 18.98 5.74
CA GLN A 46 4.45 18.48 6.84
C GLN A 46 4.25 16.98 7.10
N PHE A 47 3.44 16.30 6.28
CA PHE A 47 3.15 14.88 6.45
C PHE A 47 4.43 14.03 6.38
N ASN A 48 4.64 13.20 7.40
CA ASN A 48 5.70 12.19 7.44
C ASN A 48 5.22 10.94 6.70
N ILE A 49 5.90 10.62 5.61
CA ILE A 49 5.57 9.51 4.70
C ILE A 49 5.99 8.13 5.20
N ALA A 50 6.70 8.01 6.32
CA ALA A 50 7.05 6.71 6.89
C ALA A 50 5.78 5.88 7.13
N ASN A 51 5.78 4.63 6.63
CA ASN A 51 4.65 3.70 6.63
C ASN A 51 3.37 4.21 5.95
N ALA A 52 3.47 5.25 5.11
CA ALA A 52 2.32 5.76 4.37
C ALA A 52 2.02 4.87 3.17
N VAL A 53 0.76 4.49 3.01
CA VAL A 53 0.30 3.67 1.88
C VAL A 53 -0.90 4.34 1.22
N LEU A 54 -0.75 4.71 -0.05
CA LEU A 54 -1.81 5.35 -0.83
C LEU A 54 -2.67 4.28 -1.50
N SER A 55 -3.96 4.29 -1.17
CA SER A 55 -5.00 3.47 -1.81
C SER A 55 -4.69 1.97 -2.01
N PRO A 56 -4.02 1.24 -1.09
CA PRO A 56 -3.75 -0.17 -1.31
C PRO A 56 -5.03 -1.01 -1.43
N ASN A 57 -4.98 -2.05 -2.24
CA ASN A 57 -6.04 -3.06 -2.32
C ASN A 57 -6.18 -3.83 -1.00
N ARG A 58 -5.03 -4.12 -0.36
CA ARG A 58 -4.89 -4.70 0.97
C ARG A 58 -3.61 -4.15 1.62
N PRO A 59 -3.59 -3.85 2.93
CA PRO A 59 -4.71 -3.89 3.86
C PRO A 59 -5.67 -2.72 3.63
N LYS A 60 -6.96 -2.93 3.88
CA LYS A 60 -8.01 -1.92 3.80
C LYS A 60 -8.62 -1.69 5.19
N PRO A 61 -8.64 -0.46 5.72
CA PRO A 61 -9.19 -0.17 7.03
C PRO A 61 -10.66 -0.57 7.16
N ALA A 62 -11.11 -0.69 8.40
CA ALA A 62 -12.52 -0.78 8.73
C ALA A 62 -13.25 0.48 8.24
N ARG A 63 -14.49 0.31 7.76
CA ARG A 63 -15.37 1.42 7.42
C ARG A 63 -16.46 1.52 8.47
N ALA A 64 -16.58 2.69 9.08
CA ALA A 64 -17.68 2.99 10.00
C ALA A 64 -18.74 3.82 9.28
N SER A 65 -20.00 3.60 9.62
CA SER A 65 -21.09 4.41 9.11
C SER A 65 -22.31 4.44 10.02
N LYS A 66 -23.07 5.54 9.94
CA LYS A 66 -24.27 5.76 10.75
C LYS A 66 -25.28 6.59 9.98
N ARG A 67 -26.56 6.24 10.12
CA ARG A 67 -27.67 7.04 9.61
C ARG A 67 -28.08 8.06 10.69
N PHE A 68 -28.19 9.31 10.28
CA PHE A 68 -28.68 10.42 11.08
C PHE A 68 -30.01 10.91 10.51
N SER A 69 -30.73 11.75 11.27
CA SER A 69 -31.93 12.43 10.77
C SER A 69 -31.64 13.29 9.53
N THR A 70 -30.44 13.87 9.45
CA THR A 70 -30.00 14.74 8.36
C THR A 70 -29.32 14.00 7.21
N GLY A 71 -29.15 12.68 7.29
CA GLY A 71 -28.53 11.90 6.21
C GLY A 71 -27.75 10.68 6.68
N TYR A 72 -26.63 10.41 6.02
CA TYR A 72 -25.78 9.26 6.30
C TYR A 72 -24.33 9.70 6.26
N GLU A 73 -23.56 9.29 7.27
CA GLU A 73 -22.12 9.53 7.34
C GLU A 73 -21.39 8.20 7.32
N GLY A 74 -20.24 8.16 6.65
CA GLY A 74 -19.39 6.98 6.73
C GLY A 74 -18.13 7.06 5.89
N SER A 75 -17.03 6.62 6.50
CA SER A 75 -15.68 6.67 5.93
C SER A 75 -14.80 5.60 6.57
N PHE A 76 -13.55 5.49 6.12
CA PHE A 76 -12.58 4.63 6.79
C PHE A 76 -12.24 5.20 8.17
N CYS A 77 -12.01 4.31 9.13
CA CYS A 77 -11.65 4.68 10.50
C CYS A 77 -10.35 4.01 10.93
N SER A 78 -9.64 4.67 11.84
CA SER A 78 -8.43 4.13 12.47
C SER A 78 -8.76 2.92 13.34
N SER A 79 -7.79 2.01 13.49
CA SER A 79 -8.01 0.72 14.16
C SER A 79 -8.37 0.87 15.64
N ASP A 80 -7.83 1.89 16.30
CA ASP A 80 -8.10 2.28 17.68
C ASP A 80 -9.51 2.87 17.88
N LYS A 81 -10.12 3.45 16.83
CA LYS A 81 -11.46 4.07 16.90
C LYS A 81 -12.62 3.12 16.69
N ILE A 82 -12.35 1.85 16.34
CA ILE A 82 -13.40 0.86 16.07
C ILE A 82 -14.31 0.64 17.28
N GLY A 83 -13.75 0.58 18.50
CA GLY A 83 -14.51 0.40 19.74
C GLY A 83 -15.44 1.58 20.00
N ASP A 84 -14.87 2.79 20.06
CA ASP A 84 -15.58 4.04 20.29
C ASP A 84 -16.73 4.24 19.29
N LEU A 85 -16.48 4.01 18.00
CA LEU A 85 -17.49 4.16 16.95
C LEU A 85 -18.65 3.18 17.13
N LYS A 86 -18.38 1.93 17.50
CA LYS A 86 -19.44 0.94 17.80
C LYS A 86 -20.27 1.37 19.01
N LEU A 87 -19.63 1.85 20.09
CA LEU A 87 -20.31 2.37 21.27
C LEU A 87 -21.19 3.59 20.93
N ASN A 88 -20.74 4.43 20.01
CA ASN A 88 -21.51 5.56 19.47
C ASN A 88 -22.59 5.15 18.46
N GLY A 89 -22.85 3.85 18.26
CA GLY A 89 -23.91 3.34 17.39
C GLY A 89 -23.59 3.40 15.89
N TYR A 90 -22.31 3.43 15.51
CA TYR A 90 -21.91 3.22 14.12
C TYR A 90 -21.88 1.72 13.79
N THR A 91 -22.33 1.39 12.58
CA THR A 91 -22.06 0.09 11.97
C THR A 91 -20.63 0.09 11.43
N VAL A 92 -19.79 -0.82 11.92
CA VAL A 92 -18.38 -0.90 11.52
C VAL A 92 -18.09 -2.21 10.80
N THR A 93 -17.59 -2.13 9.57
CA THR A 93 -17.16 -3.31 8.81
C THR A 93 -15.82 -3.84 9.33
N LYS A 94 -15.58 -5.14 9.19
CA LYS A 94 -14.24 -5.70 9.45
C LYS A 94 -13.19 -5.09 8.50
N PRO A 95 -11.97 -4.82 8.97
CA PRO A 95 -10.87 -4.45 8.06
C PRO A 95 -10.58 -5.62 7.11
N LYS A 96 -10.12 -5.32 5.89
CA LYS A 96 -9.68 -6.34 4.94
C LYS A 96 -8.16 -6.40 4.98
N LEU A 97 -7.62 -7.27 5.82
CA LEU A 97 -6.18 -7.50 5.91
C LEU A 97 -5.73 -8.46 4.79
N ALA A 98 -4.45 -8.43 4.45
CA ALA A 98 -3.86 -9.47 3.60
C ALA A 98 -3.76 -10.74 4.45
N LEU A 99 -4.48 -11.79 4.06
CA LEU A 99 -4.29 -13.13 4.61
C LEU A 99 -3.73 -13.96 3.46
N ILE A 100 -2.46 -14.34 3.52
CA ILE A 100 -1.85 -15.06 2.41
C ILE A 100 -0.91 -16.13 2.92
N GLY A 101 -1.24 -17.38 2.58
CA GLY A 101 -0.24 -18.42 2.37
C GLY A 101 -0.01 -18.59 0.86
N PRO A 102 1.17 -19.08 0.44
CA PRO A 102 1.42 -19.43 -0.96
C PRO A 102 0.38 -20.43 -1.45
N GLY A 103 -0.23 -20.13 -2.60
CA GLY A 103 -1.11 -21.09 -3.28
C GLY A 103 -0.30 -22.08 -4.11
N GLY A 104 -0.90 -23.22 -4.47
CA GLY A 104 -0.24 -24.20 -5.34
C GLY A 104 0.23 -23.60 -6.68
N PHE A 105 -0.50 -22.61 -7.21
CA PHE A 105 -0.25 -22.01 -8.53
C PHE A 105 0.34 -20.60 -8.49
N SER A 106 0.45 -19.97 -7.31
CA SER A 106 0.96 -18.61 -7.19
C SER A 106 1.86 -18.47 -5.99
N ARG A 107 3.02 -17.84 -6.18
CA ARG A 107 3.84 -17.33 -5.09
C ARG A 107 3.52 -15.87 -4.82
N VAL A 108 3.84 -15.44 -3.60
CA VAL A 108 3.73 -14.06 -3.17
C VAL A 108 5.13 -13.56 -2.95
N LEU A 109 5.42 -12.43 -3.58
CA LEU A 109 6.72 -11.81 -3.57
C LEU A 109 6.57 -10.45 -2.89
N TYR A 110 7.61 -9.99 -2.21
CA TYR A 110 7.64 -8.65 -1.65
C TYR A 110 9.04 -8.05 -1.61
N VAL A 111 9.07 -6.73 -1.54
CA VAL A 111 10.26 -5.92 -1.23
C VAL A 111 9.90 -4.95 -0.12
N THR A 112 10.89 -4.48 0.64
CA THR A 112 10.65 -3.55 1.75
C THR A 112 11.04 -2.14 1.32
N ILE A 113 10.09 -1.21 1.41
CA ILE A 113 10.30 0.17 0.96
C ILE A 113 9.59 1.15 1.90
N ASN A 114 10.31 2.15 2.41
CA ASN A 114 9.79 3.10 3.41
C ASN A 114 9.09 2.42 4.61
N GLY A 115 9.59 1.26 5.05
CA GLY A 115 9.01 0.46 6.13
C GLY A 115 7.73 -0.32 5.75
N VAL A 116 7.42 -0.40 4.45
CA VAL A 116 6.25 -1.10 3.91
C VAL A 116 6.71 -2.32 3.12
N ASN A 117 6.17 -3.50 3.45
CA ASN A 117 6.37 -4.72 2.67
C ASN A 117 5.45 -4.71 1.43
N TYR A 118 5.92 -4.10 0.33
CA TYR A 118 5.19 -3.99 -0.92
C TYR A 118 5.15 -5.35 -1.62
N ALA A 119 3.97 -5.93 -1.71
CA ALA A 119 3.78 -7.30 -2.13
C ALA A 119 2.95 -7.42 -3.42
N TRP A 120 3.23 -8.46 -4.19
CA TRP A 120 2.50 -8.83 -5.39
C TRP A 120 2.42 -10.35 -5.54
N ARG A 121 1.46 -10.80 -6.35
CA ARG A 121 1.31 -12.22 -6.67
C ARG A 121 1.93 -12.50 -8.02
N ARG A 122 2.57 -13.65 -8.14
CA ARG A 122 3.12 -14.14 -9.40
C ARG A 122 2.76 -15.60 -9.60
N PRO A 123 2.30 -16.02 -10.80
CA PRO A 123 2.13 -17.43 -11.11
C PRO A 123 3.45 -18.19 -10.94
N LYS A 124 3.37 -19.44 -10.48
CA LYS A 124 4.54 -20.32 -10.48
C LYS A 124 4.76 -20.86 -11.90
N ASN A 125 5.97 -20.74 -12.41
CA ASN A 125 6.36 -21.21 -13.73
C ASN A 125 6.83 -22.67 -13.65
N ALA A 126 6.20 -23.56 -14.43
CA ALA A 126 6.57 -24.98 -14.48
C ALA A 126 8.00 -25.22 -15.01
N GLY A 127 8.52 -24.31 -15.84
CA GLY A 127 9.88 -24.37 -16.39
C GLY A 127 10.97 -23.78 -15.49
N GLY A 128 10.66 -23.51 -14.22
CA GLY A 128 11.57 -22.86 -13.28
C GLY A 128 11.33 -21.36 -13.14
N GLU A 129 11.88 -20.81 -12.06
CA GLU A 129 11.73 -19.40 -11.69
C GLU A 129 12.99 -18.61 -12.01
N VAL A 130 12.80 -17.35 -12.41
CA VAL A 130 13.91 -16.40 -12.49
C VAL A 130 14.34 -16.06 -11.07
N ALA A 131 15.64 -16.15 -10.80
CA ALA A 131 16.20 -15.74 -9.52
C ALA A 131 16.01 -14.22 -9.33
N LEU A 132 15.43 -13.83 -8.19
CA LEU A 132 15.14 -12.44 -7.85
C LEU A 132 15.92 -11.95 -6.62
N THR A 133 16.83 -12.78 -6.10
CA THR A 133 17.69 -12.47 -4.94
C THR A 133 18.50 -11.21 -5.18
N GLU A 134 19.01 -11.01 -6.40
CA GLU A 134 19.82 -9.82 -6.72
C GLU A 134 18.99 -8.54 -6.71
N LEU A 135 17.68 -8.64 -6.92
CA LEU A 135 16.75 -7.52 -6.80
C LEU A 135 16.27 -7.29 -5.36
N GLY A 136 16.74 -8.09 -4.39
CA GLY A 136 16.31 -8.02 -3.00
C GLY A 136 14.86 -8.49 -2.78
N VAL A 137 14.30 -9.25 -3.72
CA VAL A 137 12.92 -9.75 -3.62
C VAL A 137 12.87 -10.97 -2.72
N ASN A 138 11.92 -10.97 -1.80
CA ASN A 138 11.66 -12.06 -0.88
C ASN A 138 10.41 -12.84 -1.33
N ASP A 139 10.44 -14.17 -1.19
CA ASP A 139 9.25 -15.02 -1.28
C ASP A 139 8.56 -15.04 0.09
N ALA A 140 7.29 -14.64 0.15
CA ALA A 140 6.49 -14.71 1.37
C ALA A 140 6.11 -16.15 1.68
N ASP A 141 6.41 -16.59 2.89
CA ASP A 141 6.09 -17.94 3.38
C ASP A 141 4.74 -18.02 4.11
N GLY A 142 4.13 -16.87 4.38
CA GLY A 142 2.85 -16.74 5.08
C GLY A 142 2.98 -16.40 6.57
N SER A 143 4.20 -16.29 7.08
CA SER A 143 4.48 -15.69 8.39
C SER A 143 4.41 -14.16 8.36
N GLU A 144 4.49 -13.54 7.18
CA GLU A 144 4.44 -12.09 7.01
C GLU A 144 3.01 -11.58 7.18
N LEU A 145 2.78 -10.88 8.30
CA LEU A 145 1.45 -10.36 8.65
C LEU A 145 1.17 -8.96 8.10
N ASP A 146 2.16 -8.27 7.54
CA ASP A 146 2.12 -6.84 7.20
C ASP A 146 2.33 -6.53 5.71
N LEU A 147 2.06 -7.51 4.83
CA LEU A 147 2.13 -7.34 3.38
C LEU A 147 1.10 -6.36 2.82
N VAL A 148 1.54 -5.48 1.92
CA VAL A 148 0.73 -4.45 1.26
C VAL A 148 0.63 -4.70 -0.24
N PHE A 149 -0.58 -4.90 -0.74
CA PHE A 149 -0.86 -5.21 -2.14
C PHE A 149 -1.47 -4.02 -2.87
N GLY A 150 -0.90 -3.73 -4.04
CA GLY A 150 -1.46 -2.77 -4.98
C GLY A 150 -1.56 -1.35 -4.40
N ALA A 151 -0.57 -0.94 -3.62
CA ALA A 151 -0.41 0.46 -3.25
C ALA A 151 0.05 1.28 -4.47
N ASP A 152 -0.47 2.49 -4.58
CA ASP A 152 -0.02 3.50 -5.54
C ASP A 152 1.23 4.24 -5.03
N PHE A 153 1.40 4.30 -3.71
CA PHE A 153 2.58 4.82 -3.02
C PHE A 153 2.78 4.06 -1.70
N PRO A 154 4.02 3.76 -1.27
CA PRO A 154 5.24 3.85 -2.07
C PRO A 154 5.18 2.86 -3.24
N LYS A 155 5.82 3.22 -4.35
CA LYS A 155 5.97 2.33 -5.51
C LYS A 155 7.44 1.93 -5.62
N PRO A 156 7.79 0.64 -5.53
CA PRO A 156 9.18 0.23 -5.72
C PRO A 156 9.67 0.51 -7.14
N ALA A 157 10.99 0.60 -7.30
CA ALA A 157 11.62 0.62 -8.61
C ALA A 157 11.29 -0.67 -9.37
N GLN A 158 11.34 -0.62 -10.70
CA GLN A 158 11.14 -1.77 -11.56
C GLN A 158 12.38 -2.02 -12.38
N ALA A 159 12.74 -3.30 -12.52
CA ALA A 159 13.81 -3.74 -13.39
C ALA A 159 13.29 -4.78 -14.39
N ILE A 160 13.98 -4.84 -15.53
CA ILE A 160 13.78 -5.85 -16.54
C ILE A 160 15.04 -6.66 -16.77
N ARG A 161 14.87 -7.90 -17.18
CA ARG A 161 15.94 -8.77 -17.68
C ARG A 161 15.45 -9.47 -18.94
N THR A 162 16.26 -9.44 -19.99
CA THR A 162 15.99 -10.22 -21.19
C THR A 162 16.49 -11.65 -20.98
N ILE A 163 15.61 -12.62 -21.18
CA ILE A 163 15.91 -14.04 -21.07
C ILE A 163 15.85 -14.61 -22.48
N THR A 164 16.99 -15.10 -22.95
CA THR A 164 17.12 -15.74 -24.26
C THR A 164 16.04 -16.80 -24.43
N SER A 165 15.29 -16.73 -25.53
CA SER A 165 14.19 -17.65 -25.86
C SER A 165 12.94 -17.57 -24.98
N GLN A 166 12.87 -16.69 -23.98
CA GLN A 166 11.69 -16.50 -23.11
C GLN A 166 11.15 -15.06 -23.08
N GLY A 167 11.88 -14.10 -23.66
CA GLY A 167 11.46 -12.71 -23.76
C GLY A 167 11.92 -11.85 -22.58
N THR A 168 11.15 -10.82 -22.26
CA THR A 168 11.50 -9.87 -21.18
C THR A 168 10.78 -10.24 -19.89
N TYR A 169 11.55 -10.38 -18.82
CA TYR A 169 11.04 -10.54 -17.47
C TYR A 169 11.09 -9.20 -16.74
N ARG A 170 10.03 -8.86 -16.00
CA ARG A 170 9.94 -7.64 -15.19
C ARG A 170 9.68 -7.97 -13.72
N SER A 171 10.34 -7.25 -12.82
CA SER A 171 10.13 -7.36 -11.37
C SER A 171 10.21 -5.99 -10.70
N PHE A 172 9.69 -5.92 -9.48
CA PHE A 172 10.07 -4.87 -8.55
C PHE A 172 11.45 -5.14 -7.96
N VAL A 173 12.07 -4.07 -7.47
CA VAL A 173 13.41 -4.02 -6.89
C VAL A 173 13.32 -3.41 -5.52
N ASP A 174 14.03 -3.99 -4.56
CA ASP A 174 14.19 -3.43 -3.23
C ASP A 174 14.97 -2.10 -3.28
N ASP A 175 14.60 -1.14 -2.45
CA ASP A 175 15.21 0.20 -2.48
C ASP A 175 16.70 0.16 -2.13
N SER A 176 17.13 -0.82 -1.32
CA SER A 176 18.55 -1.04 -1.01
C SER A 176 19.40 -1.46 -2.21
N LYS A 177 18.76 -1.91 -3.29
CA LYS A 177 19.40 -2.37 -4.53
C LYS A 177 19.47 -1.31 -5.61
N VAL A 178 18.97 -0.10 -5.33
CA VAL A 178 18.97 1.01 -6.28
C VAL A 178 19.71 2.19 -5.68
N SER A 179 20.71 2.71 -6.38
CA SER A 179 21.42 3.92 -5.99
C SER A 179 21.63 4.82 -7.21
N ASN A 180 21.33 6.11 -7.08
CA ASN A 180 21.46 7.09 -8.15
C ASN A 180 20.79 6.66 -9.47
N GLY A 181 19.68 5.94 -9.37
CA GLY A 181 18.92 5.42 -10.52
C GLY A 181 19.54 4.22 -11.23
N GLN A 182 20.56 3.60 -10.64
CA GLN A 182 21.21 2.39 -11.15
C GLN A 182 21.01 1.23 -10.18
N LEU A 183 20.99 0.01 -10.71
CA LEU A 183 21.04 -1.21 -9.91
C LEU A 183 22.42 -1.38 -9.29
N ASP A 184 22.50 -2.11 -8.18
CA ASP A 184 23.78 -2.59 -7.68
C ASP A 184 24.49 -3.51 -8.69
N GLN A 185 25.79 -3.71 -8.47
CA GLN A 185 26.63 -4.47 -9.40
C GLN A 185 26.15 -5.91 -9.57
N ALA A 186 25.67 -6.56 -8.50
CA ALA A 186 25.20 -7.93 -8.55
C ALA A 186 23.97 -8.10 -9.45
N ALA A 187 23.00 -7.18 -9.34
CA ALA A 187 21.83 -7.18 -10.20
C ALA A 187 22.18 -6.82 -11.65
N ALA A 188 23.10 -5.86 -11.87
CA ALA A 188 23.59 -5.52 -13.19
C ALA A 188 24.31 -6.70 -13.87
N ASP A 189 25.20 -7.39 -13.15
CA ASP A 189 25.91 -8.59 -13.64
C ASP A 189 24.96 -9.75 -13.94
N ALA A 190 23.86 -9.86 -13.18
CA ALA A 190 22.78 -10.80 -13.45
C ALA A 190 21.92 -10.42 -14.68
N GLY A 191 22.23 -9.31 -15.35
CA GLY A 191 21.58 -8.85 -16.59
C GLY A 191 20.29 -8.06 -16.38
N TRP A 192 20.09 -7.50 -15.19
CA TRP A 192 18.96 -6.61 -14.91
C TRP A 192 19.26 -5.17 -15.30
N ALA A 193 18.24 -4.44 -15.71
CA ALA A 193 18.28 -3.00 -15.96
C ALA A 193 17.06 -2.30 -15.36
N VAL A 194 17.25 -1.16 -14.69
CA VAL A 194 16.14 -0.35 -14.17
C VAL A 194 15.32 0.22 -15.33
N THR A 195 14.01 0.14 -15.25
CA THR A 195 13.08 0.80 -16.18
C THR A 195 12.28 1.92 -15.54
N GLU A 196 11.98 1.81 -14.25
CA GLU A 196 11.23 2.80 -13.50
C GLU A 196 11.87 2.99 -12.13
N LEU A 197 12.05 4.25 -11.73
CA LEU A 197 12.58 4.58 -10.41
C LEU A 197 11.49 4.46 -9.33
N ALA A 198 11.93 4.21 -8.11
CA ALA A 198 11.04 4.13 -6.97
C ALA A 198 10.35 5.49 -6.71
N GLN A 199 9.07 5.43 -6.34
CA GLN A 199 8.30 6.57 -5.86
C GLN A 199 8.21 6.48 -4.34
N THR A 200 9.20 7.05 -3.67
CA THR A 200 9.33 7.03 -2.21
C THR A 200 9.39 8.41 -1.59
N SER A 201 9.51 9.47 -2.39
CA SER A 201 9.67 10.81 -1.86
C SER A 201 8.34 11.42 -1.42
N LYS A 202 8.41 12.36 -0.47
CA LYS A 202 7.25 13.14 -0.06
C LYS A 202 6.66 13.94 -1.21
N ALA A 203 7.52 14.50 -2.07
CA ALA A 203 7.09 15.20 -3.27
C ALA A 203 6.26 14.30 -4.19
N ALA A 204 6.66 13.02 -4.38
CA ALA A 204 5.90 12.06 -5.17
C ALA A 204 4.51 11.79 -4.56
N LEU A 205 4.42 11.59 -3.23
CA LEU A 205 3.12 11.44 -2.57
C LEU A 205 2.25 12.69 -2.73
N LEU A 206 2.81 13.87 -2.48
CA LEU A 206 2.04 15.12 -2.55
C LEU A 206 1.59 15.44 -3.98
N ALA A 207 2.37 15.08 -5.00
CA ALA A 207 1.96 15.19 -6.40
C ALA A 207 0.74 14.30 -6.71
N LEU A 208 0.62 13.14 -6.06
CA LEU A 208 -0.54 12.24 -6.21
C LEU A 208 -1.77 12.69 -5.42
N THR A 209 -1.59 13.51 -4.37
CA THR A 209 -2.69 13.91 -3.48
C THR A 209 -3.11 15.38 -3.63
N ILE A 210 -2.18 16.33 -3.64
CA ILE A 210 -2.51 17.76 -3.58
C ILE A 210 -2.64 18.38 -4.99
N SER A 211 -1.97 17.82 -5.99
CA SER A 211 -1.88 18.42 -7.33
C SER A 211 -2.95 17.95 -8.33
N GLY A 212 -4.02 17.27 -7.89
CA GLY A 212 -5.09 16.73 -8.76
C GLY A 212 -6.50 16.69 -8.17
#